data_AF-A0A2V9YBF8-F1
#
_entry.id   AF-A0A2V9YBF8-F1
#
_cell.length_a   1.000
_cell.length_b   1.000
_cell.length_c   1.000
_cell.angle_alpha   90.00
_cell.angle_beta   90.00
_cell.angle_gamma   90.00
#
_symmetry.space_group_name_H-M   'P 1'
#
loop_
_entity.id
_entity.type
_entity.pdbx_description
1 polymer ?
#
loop_
_entity_poly.entity_id
_entity_poly.type
_entity_poly.pdbx_seq_one_letter_code
_entity_poly.pdbx_strand_id
1 'polypeptide(L)'
;MPADDLASLISRVVEAKAEYDVRLLAQQLGTNYRSLMYWMRGERHIPAQLLPQMCVLLNNYEALDFLESQAGRVAFKLPKLDVNLGKELVAVSNLIREVGEALESVGETLADGVVEDKELQTTIPKLEAVIRECASLKYLLEELSAQRKKKKSR
;
A
#
# COMPACT_ATOMS: atom_id res chain seq x y z
N MET A 1 4.26 25.60 -1.28
CA MET A 1 4.40 24.37 -2.08
C MET A 1 3.04 24.09 -2.67
N PRO A 2 2.91 23.77 -3.97
CA PRO A 2 1.60 23.54 -4.55
C PRO A 2 0.95 22.37 -3.80
N ALA A 3 -0.34 22.47 -3.51
CA ALA A 3 -1.06 21.38 -2.89
C ALA A 3 -1.03 20.21 -3.87
N ASP A 4 -0.17 19.22 -3.62
CA ASP A 4 -0.19 17.96 -4.36
C ASP A 4 -1.52 17.29 -4.01
N ASP A 5 -2.57 17.63 -4.74
CA ASP A 5 -3.84 16.92 -4.70
C ASP A 5 -3.89 15.87 -5.80
N LEU A 6 -4.78 14.88 -5.63
CA LEU A 6 -4.89 13.74 -6.53
C LEU A 6 -5.12 14.17 -8.00
N ALA A 7 -5.85 15.26 -8.20
CA ALA A 7 -6.15 15.79 -9.53
C ALA A 7 -4.89 16.39 -10.19
N SER A 8 -4.12 17.17 -9.45
CA SER A 8 -2.88 17.81 -9.90
C SER A 8 -1.82 16.78 -10.26
N LEU A 9 -1.68 15.71 -9.45
CA LEU A 9 -0.77 14.59 -9.74
C LEU A 9 -1.13 13.89 -11.06
N ILE A 10 -2.41 13.56 -11.24
CA ILE A 10 -2.87 12.87 -12.45
C ILE A 10 -2.80 13.76 -13.68
N SER A 11 -3.17 15.05 -13.57
CA SER A 11 -3.04 16.01 -14.68
C SER A 11 -1.59 16.10 -15.14
N ARG A 12 -0.64 16.21 -14.20
CA ARG A 12 0.80 16.23 -14.50
C ARG A 12 1.26 14.98 -15.23
N VAL A 13 0.83 13.79 -14.78
CA VAL A 13 1.21 12.52 -15.42
C VAL A 13 0.65 12.42 -16.84
N VAL A 14 -0.59 12.84 -17.05
CA VAL A 14 -1.24 12.83 -18.37
C VAL A 14 -0.59 13.84 -19.31
N GLU A 15 -0.29 15.05 -18.82
CA GLU A 15 0.37 16.13 -19.58
C GLU A 15 1.84 15.81 -19.90
N ALA A 16 2.58 15.20 -18.97
CA ALA A 16 3.98 14.80 -19.19
C ALA A 16 4.10 13.69 -20.24
N LYS A 17 3.07 12.85 -20.37
CA LYS A 17 2.96 11.84 -21.43
C LYS A 17 2.35 12.42 -22.71
N ALA A 18 2.58 13.71 -23.02
CA ALA A 18 2.01 14.56 -24.10
C ALA A 18 1.81 13.95 -25.51
N GLU A 19 2.21 12.72 -25.78
CA GLU A 19 1.85 11.93 -26.97
C GLU A 19 0.62 11.03 -26.78
N TYR A 20 0.04 10.95 -25.57
CA TYR A 20 -1.17 10.17 -25.29
C TYR A 20 -2.43 10.92 -25.68
N ASP A 21 -3.24 10.32 -26.55
CA ASP A 21 -4.58 10.83 -26.87
C ASP A 21 -5.47 10.69 -25.62
N VAL A 22 -5.74 11.81 -24.96
CA VAL A 22 -6.63 11.88 -23.78
C VAL A 22 -8.02 11.30 -24.10
N ARG A 23 -8.44 11.32 -25.37
CA ARG A 23 -9.68 10.68 -25.80
C ARG A 23 -9.56 9.15 -25.78
N LEU A 24 -8.41 8.61 -26.20
CA LEU A 24 -8.12 7.19 -26.11
C LEU A 24 -8.08 6.74 -24.65
N LEU A 25 -7.45 7.51 -23.76
CA LEU A 25 -7.46 7.22 -22.32
C LEU A 25 -8.90 7.19 -21.77
N ALA A 26 -9.72 8.18 -22.12
CA ALA A 26 -11.13 8.19 -21.72
C ALA A 26 -11.87 6.94 -22.23
N GLN A 27 -11.66 6.56 -23.49
CA GLN A 27 -12.25 5.37 -24.10
C GLN A 27 -11.82 4.08 -23.39
N GLN A 28 -10.52 3.93 -23.08
CA GLN A 28 -9.97 2.77 -22.38
C GLN A 28 -10.48 2.67 -20.93
N LEU A 29 -10.75 3.81 -20.30
CA LEU A 29 -11.38 3.88 -18.98
C LEU A 29 -12.91 3.70 -19.01
N GLY A 30 -13.51 3.53 -20.19
CA GLY A 30 -14.96 3.41 -20.35
C GLY A 30 -15.73 4.67 -19.94
N THR A 31 -15.10 5.85 -20.02
CA THR A 31 -15.69 7.14 -19.67
C THR A 31 -15.66 8.09 -20.87
N ASN A 32 -16.32 9.24 -20.73
CA ASN A 32 -16.25 10.28 -21.75
C ASN A 32 -15.12 11.27 -21.45
N TYR A 33 -14.56 11.86 -22.52
CA TYR A 33 -13.47 12.85 -22.45
C TYR A 33 -13.80 14.00 -21.49
N ARG A 34 -15.04 14.48 -21.49
CA ARG A 34 -15.45 15.63 -20.66
C ARG A 34 -15.40 15.32 -19.17
N SER A 35 -15.84 14.14 -18.76
CA SER A 35 -15.75 13.63 -17.39
C SER A 35 -14.29 13.53 -16.96
N LEU A 36 -13.43 12.96 -17.82
CA LEU A 36 -12.00 12.87 -17.55
C LEU A 36 -11.36 14.25 -17.36
N MET A 37 -11.70 15.23 -18.19
CA MET A 37 -11.23 16.61 -18.03
C MET A 37 -11.71 17.26 -16.73
N TYR A 38 -12.96 17.03 -16.32
CA TYR A 38 -13.48 17.54 -15.04
C TYR A 38 -12.72 16.97 -13.85
N TRP A 39 -12.28 15.70 -13.94
CA TRP A 39 -11.48 15.06 -12.91
C TRP A 39 -10.07 15.64 -12.83
N MET A 40 -9.39 15.79 -13.97
CA MET A 40 -8.02 16.31 -14.02
C MET A 40 -7.92 17.77 -13.56
N ARG A 41 -8.99 18.56 -13.75
CA ARG A 41 -9.08 19.95 -13.28
C ARG A 41 -9.47 20.09 -11.81
N GLY A 42 -9.76 18.98 -11.12
CA GLY A 42 -10.26 19.00 -9.74
C GLY A 42 -11.70 19.54 -9.59
N GLU A 43 -12.41 19.77 -10.70
CA GLU A 43 -13.81 20.23 -10.67
C GLU A 43 -14.76 19.13 -10.15
N ARG A 44 -14.36 17.85 -10.29
CA ARG A 44 -15.09 16.69 -9.77
C ARG A 44 -14.13 15.64 -9.21
N HIS A 45 -14.58 14.91 -8.18
CA HIS A 45 -13.83 13.78 -7.66
C HIS A 45 -13.69 12.65 -8.69
N ILE A 46 -12.50 12.06 -8.73
CA ILE A 46 -12.21 10.87 -9.52
C ILE A 46 -12.93 9.67 -8.88
N PRO A 47 -13.68 8.87 -9.64
CA PRO A 47 -14.23 7.62 -9.14
C PRO A 47 -13.12 6.67 -8.69
N ALA A 48 -13.14 6.26 -7.41
CA ALA A 48 -12.09 5.43 -6.82
C ALA A 48 -11.81 4.12 -7.60
N GLN A 49 -12.84 3.54 -8.21
CA GLN A 49 -12.73 2.32 -9.03
C GLN A 49 -11.89 2.49 -10.32
N LEU A 50 -11.79 3.72 -10.85
CA LEU A 50 -11.04 4.00 -12.07
C LEU A 50 -9.57 4.27 -11.79
N LEU A 51 -9.23 4.65 -10.56
CA LEU A 51 -7.88 5.05 -10.19
C LEU A 51 -6.83 3.96 -10.44
N PRO A 52 -7.04 2.68 -10.08
CA PRO A 52 -6.07 1.63 -10.38
C PRO A 52 -5.91 1.40 -11.89
N GLN A 53 -7.01 1.48 -12.65
CA GLN A 53 -6.97 1.32 -14.11
C GLN A 53 -6.20 2.47 -14.76
N MET A 54 -6.39 3.71 -14.28
CA MET A 54 -5.63 4.87 -14.72
C MET A 54 -4.14 4.68 -14.48
N CYS A 55 -3.75 4.18 -13.30
CA CYS A 55 -2.34 3.95 -12.97
C CYS A 55 -1.69 2.91 -13.89
N VAL A 56 -2.41 1.83 -14.23
CA VAL A 56 -1.94 0.80 -15.17
C VAL A 56 -1.80 1.36 -16.59
N LEU A 57 -2.83 2.05 -17.10
CA LEU A 57 -2.82 2.67 -18.44
C LEU A 57 -1.71 3.71 -18.58
N LEU A 58 -1.53 4.52 -17.54
CA LEU A 58 -0.51 5.57 -17.49
C LEU A 58 0.84 5.04 -17.04
N ASN A 59 0.97 3.75 -16.69
CA ASN A 59 2.16 3.15 -16.11
C ASN A 59 2.85 4.06 -15.06
N ASN A 60 2.05 4.65 -14.17
CA ASN A 60 2.49 5.56 -13.12
C ASN A 60 1.59 5.33 -11.90
N TYR A 61 2.20 5.11 -10.74
CA TYR A 61 1.52 4.73 -9.51
C TYR A 61 1.59 5.80 -8.42
N GLU A 62 2.14 6.99 -8.71
CA GLU A 62 2.29 8.10 -7.74
C GLU A 62 0.94 8.50 -7.12
N ALA A 63 -0.15 8.41 -7.88
CA ALA A 63 -1.49 8.71 -7.38
C ALA A 63 -1.95 7.71 -6.30
N LEU A 64 -1.53 6.45 -6.38
CA LEU A 64 -1.79 5.45 -5.33
C LEU A 64 -0.85 5.64 -4.15
N ASP A 65 0.42 5.92 -4.39
CA ASP A 65 1.41 6.19 -3.34
C ASP A 65 0.99 7.40 -2.49
N PHE A 66 0.45 8.45 -3.14
CA PHE A 66 -0.10 9.62 -2.47
C PHE A 66 -1.32 9.30 -1.59
N LEU A 67 -2.22 8.43 -2.07
CA LEU A 67 -3.34 7.97 -1.24
C LEU A 67 -2.88 7.08 -0.10
N GLU A 68 -1.86 6.27 -0.35
CA GLU A 68 -1.23 5.40 0.65
C GLU A 68 -0.60 6.22 1.77
N SER A 69 0.17 7.26 1.43
CA SER A 69 0.80 8.15 2.41
C SER A 69 -0.22 8.90 3.26
N GLN A 70 -1.38 9.27 2.68
CA GLN A 70 -2.47 9.89 3.43
C GLN A 70 -3.25 8.90 4.30
N ALA A 71 -3.41 7.66 3.85
CA ALA A 71 -4.08 6.62 4.62
C ALA A 71 -3.21 6.03 5.73
N GLY A 72 -1.89 6.26 5.69
CA GLY A 72 -0.92 5.65 6.60
C GLY A 72 -0.90 4.12 6.52
N ARG A 73 -1.31 3.54 5.39
CA ARG A 73 -1.38 2.09 5.18
C ARG A 73 -0.14 1.65 4.41
N VAL A 74 0.36 0.45 4.69
CA VAL A 74 1.31 -0.24 3.82
C VAL A 74 0.51 -1.34 3.12
N ALA A 75 0.28 -1.22 1.81
CA ALA A 75 -0.52 -2.16 1.05
C ALA A 75 0.28 -3.44 0.74
N PHE A 76 0.28 -4.40 1.68
CA PHE A 76 0.83 -5.74 1.42
C PHE A 76 -0.29 -6.77 1.26
N LYS A 77 -0.02 -7.79 0.43
CA LYS A 77 -0.96 -8.89 0.20
C LYS A 77 -0.90 -9.86 1.37
N LEU A 78 -1.99 -9.99 2.12
CA LEU A 78 -2.09 -10.97 3.21
C LEU A 78 -1.97 -12.40 2.64
N PRO A 79 -1.12 -13.27 3.22
CA PRO A 79 -1.05 -14.67 2.83
C PRO A 79 -2.36 -15.39 3.19
N LYS A 80 -2.77 -16.36 2.35
CA LYS A 80 -3.91 -17.24 2.67
C LYS A 80 -3.51 -18.15 3.82
N LEU A 81 -4.26 -18.13 4.91
CA LEU A 81 -4.04 -18.98 6.07
C LEU A 81 -4.49 -20.42 5.77
N ASP A 82 -3.58 -21.38 5.90
CA ASP A 82 -3.87 -22.80 5.87
C ASP A 82 -4.01 -23.29 7.33
N VAL A 83 -5.25 -23.57 7.74
CA VAL A 83 -5.65 -23.69 9.14
C VAL A 83 -5.13 -24.99 9.75
N ASN A 84 -3.88 -24.99 10.20
CA ASN A 84 -3.30 -26.03 11.05
C ASN A 84 -2.60 -25.39 12.26
N LEU A 85 -3.32 -25.34 13.38
CA LEU A 85 -2.98 -24.66 14.64
C LEU A 85 -1.56 -24.95 15.16
N GLY A 86 -1.01 -26.15 14.93
CA GLY A 86 0.33 -26.50 15.39
C GLY A 86 1.45 -25.85 14.57
N LYS A 87 1.24 -25.71 13.25
CA LYS A 87 2.20 -25.01 12.36
C LYS A 87 2.11 -23.50 12.55
N GLU A 88 0.92 -22.98 12.86
CA GLU A 88 0.71 -21.55 13.11
C GLU A 88 1.42 -21.05 14.37
N LEU A 89 1.37 -21.77 15.49
CA LEU A 89 2.08 -21.32 16.72
C LEU A 89 3.59 -21.25 16.54
N VAL A 90 4.18 -22.19 15.80
CA VAL A 90 5.60 -22.16 15.44
C VAL A 90 5.89 -21.02 14.47
N ALA A 91 5.02 -20.78 13.48
CA ALA A 91 5.16 -19.65 12.57
C ALA A 91 5.09 -18.31 13.32
N VAL A 92 4.15 -18.14 14.26
CA VAL A 92 4.05 -16.95 15.11
C VAL A 92 5.28 -16.79 16.02
N SER A 93 5.80 -17.87 16.59
CA SER A 93 7.02 -17.81 17.41
C SER A 93 8.24 -17.40 16.60
N ASN A 94 8.41 -17.94 15.39
CA ASN A 94 9.49 -17.57 14.49
C ASN A 94 9.34 -16.11 14.05
N LEU A 95 8.11 -15.67 13.81
CA LEU A 95 7.78 -14.30 13.46
C LEU A 95 8.21 -13.30 14.52
N ILE A 96 7.88 -13.57 15.79
CA ILE A 96 8.25 -12.71 16.92
C ILE A 96 9.77 -12.61 17.03
N ARG A 97 10.48 -13.72 16.81
CA ARG A 97 11.95 -13.74 16.80
C ARG A 97 12.51 -12.89 15.67
N GLU A 98 12.04 -13.08 14.44
CA GLU A 98 12.50 -12.34 13.26
C GLU A 98 12.20 -10.84 13.36
N VAL A 99 11.03 -10.47 13.88
CA VAL A 99 10.69 -9.07 14.17
C VAL A 99 11.61 -8.49 15.24
N GLY A 100 11.91 -9.24 16.30
CA GLY A 100 12.84 -8.82 17.34
C GLY A 100 14.24 -8.55 16.79
N GLU A 101 14.78 -9.48 16.00
CA GLU A 101 16.09 -9.35 15.34
C GLU A 101 16.14 -8.16 14.36
N ALA A 102 15.06 -7.94 13.61
CA ALA A 102 14.95 -6.81 12.69
C ALA A 102 14.91 -5.46 13.44
N LEU A 103 14.16 -5.38 14.54
CA LEU A 103 14.09 -4.17 15.36
C LEU A 103 15.38 -3.90 16.13
N GLU A 104 16.07 -4.94 16.59
CA GLU A 104 17.40 -4.83 17.22
C GLU A 104 18.41 -4.21 16.24
N SER A 105 18.44 -4.72 15.00
CA SER A 105 19.28 -4.17 13.93
C SER A 105 18.92 -2.71 13.57
N VAL A 106 17.64 -2.33 13.63
CA VAL A 106 17.23 -0.92 13.45
C VAL A 106 17.74 -0.07 14.62
N GLY A 107 17.67 -0.59 15.84
CA GLY A 107 18.17 0.08 17.05
C GLY A 107 19.69 0.32 16.99
N GLU A 108 20.45 -0.64 16.46
CA GLU A 108 21.89 -0.49 16.21
C GLU A 108 22.19 0.65 15.23
N THR A 109 21.46 0.71 14.10
CA THR A 109 21.57 1.81 13.12
C THR A 109 21.23 3.17 13.70
N LEU A 110 20.38 3.23 14.73
CA LEU A 110 19.98 4.50 15.37
C LEU A 110 20.88 4.88 16.54
N ALA A 111 21.79 4.00 16.98
CA ALA A 111 22.51 4.14 18.25
C ALA A 111 23.56 5.26 18.26
N ASP A 112 24.13 5.60 17.11
CA ASP A 112 25.11 6.68 16.96
C ASP A 112 24.47 8.03 16.56
N GLY A 113 23.16 8.03 16.30
CA GLY A 113 22.38 9.21 15.94
C GLY A 113 22.62 9.73 14.51
N VAL A 114 23.34 8.99 13.66
CA VAL A 114 23.62 9.36 12.27
C VAL A 114 23.15 8.24 11.36
N VAL A 115 22.11 8.50 10.56
CA VAL A 115 21.60 7.50 9.60
C VAL A 115 22.18 7.79 8.22
N GLU A 116 23.05 6.91 7.72
CA GLU A 116 23.62 7.00 6.38
C GLU A 116 22.67 6.45 5.30
N ASP A 117 22.80 6.92 4.05
CA ASP A 117 21.97 6.46 2.92
C ASP A 117 22.04 4.92 2.71
N LYS A 118 23.21 4.33 2.94
CA LYS A 118 23.43 2.88 2.87
C LYS A 118 22.64 2.12 3.95
N GLU A 119 22.43 2.75 5.10
CA GLU A 119 21.69 2.20 6.22
C GLU A 119 20.19 2.36 6.01
N LEU A 120 19.74 3.46 5.40
CA LEU A 120 18.34 3.60 4.96
C LEU A 120 17.95 2.50 3.98
N GLN A 121 18.80 2.23 2.98
CA GLN A 121 18.55 1.18 1.97
C GLN A 121 18.38 -0.22 2.57
N THR A 122 18.95 -0.48 3.73
CA THR A 122 18.89 -1.79 4.40
C THR A 122 17.86 -1.83 5.53
N THR A 123 17.66 -0.71 6.23
CA THR A 123 16.79 -0.60 7.41
C THR A 123 15.32 -0.41 7.03
N ILE A 124 15.03 0.35 5.96
CA ILE A 124 13.64 0.56 5.49
C ILE A 124 12.99 -0.77 5.08
N PRO A 125 13.60 -1.63 4.24
CA PRO A 125 13.00 -2.92 3.88
C PRO A 125 12.78 -3.84 5.09
N LYS A 126 13.66 -3.79 6.11
CA LYS A 126 13.48 -4.54 7.36
C LYS A 126 12.26 -4.05 8.14
N LEU A 127 12.06 -2.74 8.25
CA LEU A 127 10.89 -2.15 8.88
C LEU A 127 9.59 -2.49 8.13
N GLU A 128 9.61 -2.44 6.80
CA GLU A 128 8.47 -2.84 5.98
C GLU A 128 8.11 -4.32 6.15
N ALA A 129 9.13 -5.20 6.28
CA ALA A 129 8.93 -6.60 6.60
C ALA A 129 8.27 -6.76 7.98
N VAL A 130 8.75 -6.06 9.00
CA VAL A 130 8.13 -6.06 10.35
C VAL A 130 6.65 -5.64 10.28
N ILE A 131 6.34 -4.54 9.57
CA ILE A 131 4.97 -4.05 9.42
C ILE A 131 4.07 -5.12 8.78
N ARG A 132 4.54 -5.75 7.70
CA ARG A 132 3.83 -6.82 7.00
C ARG A 132 3.54 -7.99 7.92
N GLU A 133 4.53 -8.39 8.70
CA GLU A 133 4.43 -9.55 9.57
C GLU A 133 3.51 -9.30 10.77
N CYS A 134 3.63 -8.15 11.43
CA CYS A 134 2.73 -7.76 12.51
C CYS A 134 1.26 -7.72 12.05
N ALA A 135 1.01 -7.25 10.84
CA ALA A 135 -0.34 -7.14 10.32
C ALA A 135 -0.89 -8.51 9.83
N SER A 136 -0.05 -9.43 9.36
CA SER A 136 -0.43 -10.85 9.16
C SER A 136 -0.82 -11.51 10.48
N LEU A 137 -0.04 -11.29 11.56
CA LEU A 137 -0.35 -11.82 12.89
C LEU A 137 -1.67 -11.27 13.44
N LYS A 138 -1.91 -9.96 13.29
CA LYS A 138 -3.18 -9.34 13.68
C LYS A 138 -4.36 -10.03 13.00
N TYR A 139 -4.27 -10.23 11.68
CA TYR A 139 -5.32 -10.89 10.91
C TYR A 139 -5.57 -12.33 11.38
N LEU A 140 -4.52 -13.11 11.63
CA LEU A 140 -4.62 -14.46 12.19
C LEU A 140 -5.39 -14.47 13.53
N LEU A 141 -5.05 -13.55 14.44
CA LEU A 141 -5.73 -13.46 15.74
C LEU A 141 -7.21 -13.09 15.62
N GLU A 142 -7.55 -12.17 14.70
CA GLU A 142 -8.92 -11.79 14.41
C GLU A 142 -9.73 -12.97 13.84
N GLU A 143 -9.15 -13.73 12.92
CA GLU A 143 -9.80 -14.91 12.31
C GLU A 143 -10.02 -16.05 13.32
N LEU A 144 -9.01 -16.37 14.14
CA LEU A 144 -9.13 -17.37 15.22
C LEU A 144 -10.22 -16.99 16.23
N SER A 145 -10.32 -15.70 16.57
CA SER A 145 -11.38 -15.16 17.44
C SER A 145 -12.77 -15.30 16.79
N ALA A 146 -12.88 -14.96 15.50
CA ALA A 146 -14.13 -15.09 14.75
C ALA A 146 -14.61 -16.55 14.63
N GLN A 147 -13.69 -17.49 14.37
CA GLN A 147 -13.99 -18.92 14.31
C GLN A 147 -14.45 -19.48 15.68
N ARG A 148 -13.82 -19.06 16.78
CA ARG A 148 -14.28 -19.42 18.14
C ARG A 148 -15.68 -18.88 18.45
N LYS A 149 -16.00 -17.66 18.05
CA LYS A 149 -17.35 -17.08 18.23
C LYS A 149 -18.41 -17.86 17.43
N LYS A 150 -18.12 -18.23 16.18
CA LYS A 150 -19.01 -19.06 15.35
C LYS A 150 -19.24 -20.46 15.95
N LYS A 151 -18.23 -21.03 16.62
CA LYS A 151 -18.33 -22.36 17.25
C LYS A 151 -19.09 -22.35 18.59
N LYS A 152 -19.18 -21.20 19.26
CA LYS A 152 -19.95 -21.00 20.51
C LYS A 152 -21.43 -20.65 20.29
N SER A 153 -21.82 -20.23 19.09
CA SER A 153 -23.22 -19.90 18.75
C SER A 153 -23.98 -21.05 18.06
N ARG A 154 -23.39 -22.25 18.01
CA ARG A 154 -24.00 -23.52 17.62
C ARG A 154 -24.10 -24.40 18.85
#